data_AF-A0A7Y2PIA9-F1
#
_entry.id   AF-A0A7Y2PIA9-F1
#
_cell.length_a   1.000
_cell.length_b   1.000
_cell.length_c   1.000
_cell.angle_alpha   90.00
_cell.angle_beta   90.00
_cell.angle_gamma   90.00
#
_symmetry.space_group_name_H-M   'P 1'
#
loop_
_entity.id
_entity.type
_entity.pdbx_description
1 polymer ?
#
loop_
_entity_poly.entity_id
_entity_poly.type
_entity_poly.pdbx_seq_one_letter_code
_entity_poly.pdbx_strand_id
1 'polypeptide(L)'
;MITEPSSAAPPSRPLTRNDYKTLSLSALGGALEFYDFIIFVFFATVVGKLFFPADMPEWLRLMQTFGIFAAGYLARPLGGIVMAHFGDLLGRKKMFTLSIFMMAVPTLIMGLL
;
A
#
# COMPACT_ATOMS: atom_id res chain seq x y z
N MET A 1 21.72 14.42 46.66
CA MET A 1 22.31 14.31 45.31
C MET A 1 22.22 12.84 44.92
N ILE A 2 21.14 12.43 44.25
CA ILE A 2 20.92 11.05 43.80
C ILE A 2 21.26 11.03 42.31
N THR A 3 22.38 10.42 41.95
CA THR A 3 22.77 10.19 40.56
C THR A 3 21.96 9.01 40.02
N GLU A 4 21.06 9.25 39.08
CA GLU A 4 20.41 8.18 38.33
C GLU A 4 21.47 7.42 37.50
N PRO A 5 21.43 6.08 37.45
CA PRO A 5 22.33 5.32 36.61
C PRO A 5 21.94 5.57 35.14
N SER A 6 22.89 6.12 34.39
CA SER A 6 22.81 6.27 32.93
C SER A 6 22.47 4.91 32.30
N SER A 7 21.24 4.79 31.80
CA SER A 7 20.74 3.63 31.08
C SER A 7 21.53 3.47 29.78
N ALA A 8 22.63 2.72 29.82
CA ALA A 8 23.43 2.38 28.65
C ALA A 8 22.54 1.68 27.62
N ALA A 9 22.41 2.27 26.44
CA ALA A 9 21.67 1.68 25.34
C ALA A 9 22.25 0.30 24.97
N PRO A 10 21.41 -0.70 24.68
CA PRO A 10 21.90 -2.04 24.35
C PRO A 10 22.77 -1.99 23.08
N PRO A 11 23.81 -2.82 22.98
CA PRO A 11 24.71 -2.85 21.83
C PRO A 11 23.94 -3.19 20.55
N SER A 12 24.26 -2.48 19.47
CA SER A 12 23.67 -2.68 18.14
C SER A 12 24.01 -4.07 17.60
N ARG A 13 23.04 -5.00 17.66
CA ARG A 13 23.19 -6.35 17.09
C ARG A 13 23.30 -6.24 15.56
N PRO A 14 24.29 -6.91 14.92
CA PRO A 14 24.38 -6.94 13.47
C PRO A 14 23.15 -7.62 12.85
N LEU A 15 22.64 -7.04 11.76
CA LEU A 15 21.50 -7.57 11.03
C LEU A 15 21.83 -8.94 10.45
N THR A 16 20.95 -9.91 10.69
CA THR A 16 21.12 -11.28 10.17
C THR A 16 20.55 -11.35 8.75
N ARG A 17 20.95 -12.35 7.94
CA ARG A 17 20.37 -12.56 6.59
C ARG A 17 18.83 -12.57 6.57
N ASN A 18 18.20 -13.11 7.61
CA ASN A 18 16.73 -13.13 7.74
C ASN A 18 16.14 -11.73 7.98
N ASP A 19 16.85 -10.85 8.68
CA ASP A 19 16.42 -9.47 8.92
C ASP A 19 16.47 -8.69 7.60
N TYR A 20 17.55 -8.83 6.83
CA TYR A 20 17.66 -8.26 5.49
C TYR A 20 16.57 -8.75 4.54
N LYS A 21 16.27 -10.06 4.56
CA LYS A 21 15.19 -10.63 3.74
C LYS A 21 13.82 -10.07 4.12
N THR A 22 13.56 -9.91 5.41
CA THR A 22 12.27 -9.38 5.88
C THR A 22 12.15 -7.89 5.54
N LEU A 23 13.23 -7.13 5.72
CA LEU A 23 13.28 -5.72 5.37
C LEU A 23 13.10 -5.50 3.87
N SER A 24 13.75 -6.31 3.03
CA SER A 24 13.60 -6.21 1.57
C SER A 24 12.19 -6.57 1.13
N LEU A 25 11.57 -7.60 1.70
CA LEU A 25 10.16 -7.91 1.44
C LEU A 25 9.26 -6.72 1.81
N SER A 26 9.42 -6.16 3.01
CA SER A 26 8.63 -4.99 3.45
C SER A 26 8.82 -3.78 2.53
N ALA A 27 10.05 -3.52 2.10
CA ALA A 27 10.37 -2.43 1.18
C ALA A 27 9.76 -2.65 -0.21
N LEU A 28 9.79 -3.88 -0.73
CA LEU A 28 9.15 -4.24 -1.99
C LEU A 28 7.64 -4.07 -1.95
N GLY A 29 6.99 -4.42 -0.82
CA GLY A 29 5.57 -4.17 -0.63
C GLY A 29 5.22 -2.69 -0.71
N GLY A 30 5.99 -1.83 -0.02
CA GLY A 30 5.82 -0.38 -0.10
C GLY A 30 6.10 0.19 -1.50
N ALA A 31 7.08 -0.37 -2.22
CA ALA A 31 7.37 0.03 -3.60
C ALA A 31 6.24 -0.33 -4.56
N LEU A 32 5.63 -1.52 -4.40
CA LEU A 32 4.48 -1.94 -5.20
C LEU A 32 3.27 -1.03 -4.98
N GLU A 33 2.99 -0.65 -3.74
CA GLU A 33 1.93 0.34 -3.46
C GLU A 33 2.14 1.66 -4.18
N PHE A 34 3.40 2.12 -4.24
CA PHE A 34 3.75 3.37 -4.90
C PHE A 34 3.67 3.24 -6.43
N TYR A 35 4.05 2.08 -6.96
CA TYR A 35 3.91 1.75 -8.37
C TYR A 35 2.45 1.82 -8.81
N ASP A 36 1.53 1.18 -8.08
CA ASP A 36 0.11 1.17 -8.40
C ASP A 36 -0.50 2.58 -8.42
N PHE A 37 -0.09 3.44 -7.49
CA PHE A 37 -0.52 4.83 -7.49
C PHE A 37 -0.09 5.60 -8.71
N ILE A 38 1.18 5.46 -9.09
CA ILE A 38 1.73 6.12 -10.27
C ILE A 38 0.98 5.65 -11.51
N ILE A 39 0.86 4.33 -11.68
CA ILE A 39 0.15 3.73 -12.81
C ILE A 39 -1.29 4.24 -12.88
N PHE A 40 -2.03 4.28 -11.77
CA PHE A 40 -3.38 4.80 -11.79
C PHE A 40 -3.46 6.23 -12.32
N VAL A 41 -2.56 7.12 -11.86
CA VAL A 41 -2.54 8.53 -12.32
C VAL A 41 -2.23 8.61 -13.81
N PHE A 42 -1.30 7.81 -14.32
CA PHE A 42 -1.00 7.73 -15.76
C PHE A 42 -2.21 7.25 -16.57
N PHE A 43 -2.97 6.29 -16.06
CA PHE A 43 -4.15 5.73 -16.72
C PHE A 43 -5.46 6.48 -16.41
N ALA A 44 -5.43 7.55 -15.60
CA ALA A 44 -6.65 8.22 -15.14
C ALA A 44 -7.53 8.75 -16.30
N THR A 45 -6.92 9.19 -17.39
CA THR A 45 -7.62 9.63 -18.60
C THR A 45 -8.30 8.46 -19.33
N VAL A 46 -7.63 7.30 -19.40
CA VAL A 46 -8.13 6.07 -20.03
C VAL A 46 -9.27 5.49 -19.21
N VAL A 47 -9.06 5.32 -17.90
CA VAL A 47 -10.08 4.86 -16.93
C VAL A 47 -11.28 5.80 -16.97
N GLY A 48 -11.04 7.11 -17.02
CA GLY A 48 -12.08 8.12 -17.21
C GLY A 48 -12.95 7.79 -18.41
N LYS A 49 -12.36 7.68 -19.60
CA LYS A 49 -13.09 7.41 -20.85
C LYS A 49 -13.79 6.06 -20.90
N LEU A 50 -13.25 5.04 -20.23
CA LEU A 50 -13.75 3.68 -20.26
C LEU A 50 -14.96 3.47 -19.34
N PHE A 51 -14.92 4.04 -18.14
CA PHE A 51 -15.94 3.80 -17.10
C PHE A 51 -17.02 4.88 -17.03
N PHE A 52 -16.80 6.04 -17.64
CA PHE A 52 -17.74 7.16 -17.56
C PHE A 52 -18.25 7.62 -18.95
N PRO A 53 -19.53 8.04 -19.05
CA PRO A 53 -20.21 8.34 -20.31
C PRO A 53 -19.48 9.35 -21.22
N ALA A 54 -19.60 9.21 -22.55
CA ALA A 54 -18.89 10.08 -23.50
C ALA A 54 -19.40 11.53 -23.52
N ASP A 55 -20.66 11.72 -23.18
CA ASP A 55 -21.45 12.96 -23.18
C ASP A 55 -21.11 13.92 -22.04
N MET A 56 -20.34 13.48 -21.04
CA MET A 56 -19.90 14.35 -19.94
C MET A 56 -18.61 15.12 -20.28
N PRO A 57 -18.45 16.35 -19.74
CA PRO A 57 -17.22 17.12 -19.88
C PRO A 57 -15.98 16.36 -19.40
N GLU A 58 -14.86 16.49 -20.13
CA GLU A 58 -13.61 15.78 -19.82
C GLU A 58 -13.08 16.09 -18.41
N TRP A 59 -13.14 17.35 -17.99
CA TRP A 59 -12.70 17.77 -16.66
C TRP A 59 -13.49 17.07 -15.53
N LEU A 60 -14.80 16.87 -15.73
CA LEU A 60 -15.67 16.24 -14.75
C LEU A 60 -15.36 14.75 -14.64
N ARG A 61 -15.00 14.12 -15.76
CA ARG A 61 -14.57 12.72 -15.83
C ARG A 61 -13.30 12.47 -15.06
N LEU A 62 -12.29 13.31 -15.30
CA LEU A 62 -11.03 13.26 -14.56
C LEU A 62 -11.26 13.52 -13.06
N MET A 63 -12.09 14.50 -12.71
CA MET A 63 -12.42 14.79 -11.32
C MET A 63 -13.06 13.58 -10.63
N GLN A 64 -13.96 12.86 -11.30
CA GLN A 64 -14.56 11.64 -10.76
C GLN A 64 -13.55 10.49 -10.64
N THR A 65 -12.69 10.28 -11.65
CA THR A 65 -11.60 9.29 -11.58
C THR A 65 -10.66 9.56 -10.42
N PHE A 66 -10.23 10.82 -10.23
CA PHE A 66 -9.43 11.21 -9.07
C PHE A 66 -10.21 11.14 -7.76
N GLY A 67 -11.52 11.34 -7.80
CA GLY A 67 -12.41 11.12 -6.65
C GLY A 67 -12.40 9.66 -6.18
N ILE A 68 -12.46 8.71 -7.12
CA ILE A 68 -12.34 7.27 -6.82
C ILE A 68 -10.95 6.97 -6.25
N PHE A 69 -9.90 7.57 -6.83
CA PHE A 69 -8.54 7.44 -6.30
C PHE A 69 -8.43 7.94 -4.85
N ALA A 70 -8.96 9.13 -4.57
CA ALA A 70 -8.97 9.72 -3.24
C ALA A 70 -9.75 8.86 -2.24
N ALA A 71 -10.91 8.33 -2.63
CA ALA A 71 -11.68 7.42 -1.80
C ALA A 71 -10.91 6.12 -1.51
N GLY A 72 -10.24 5.55 -2.51
CA GLY A 72 -9.35 4.39 -2.34
C GLY A 72 -8.14 4.69 -1.46
N TYR A 73 -7.59 5.89 -1.54
CA TYR A 73 -6.52 6.35 -0.66
C TYR A 73 -6.98 6.43 0.80
N LEU A 74 -8.17 6.98 1.04
CA LEU A 74 -8.79 7.03 2.38
C LEU A 74 -9.15 5.65 2.94
N ALA A 75 -9.34 4.64 2.08
CA ALA A 75 -9.52 3.27 2.52
C ALA A 75 -8.24 2.65 3.10
N ARG A 76 -7.04 3.24 2.87
CA ARG A 76 -5.76 2.69 3.35
C ARG A 76 -5.64 2.65 4.88
N PRO A 77 -5.94 3.73 5.63
CA PRO A 77 -5.99 3.67 7.09
C PRO A 77 -6.92 2.55 7.60
N LEU A 78 -8.09 2.40 6.97
CA LEU A 78 -9.05 1.36 7.33
C LEU A 78 -8.49 -0.04 7.05
N GLY A 79 -7.90 -0.24 5.88
CA GLY A 79 -7.21 -1.47 5.51
C GLY A 79 -6.04 -1.78 6.45
N GLY A 80 -5.27 -0.77 6.86
CA GLY A 80 -4.17 -0.91 7.82
C GLY A 80 -4.65 -1.38 9.20
N ILE A 81 -5.74 -0.82 9.71
CA ILE A 81 -6.34 -1.23 11.00
C ILE A 81 -6.81 -2.69 10.92
N VAL A 82 -7.52 -3.05 9.85
CA VAL A 82 -8.02 -4.42 9.63
C VAL A 82 -6.85 -5.39 9.49
N MET A 83 -5.87 -5.08 8.64
CA MET A 83 -4.70 -5.93 8.41
C MET A 83 -3.81 -6.04 9.65
N ALA A 84 -3.71 -5.01 10.49
CA ALA A 84 -3.01 -5.07 11.77
C ALA A 84 -3.71 -6.03 12.73
N HIS A 85 -5.03 -5.91 12.88
CA HIS A 85 -5.82 -6.79 13.74
C HIS A 85 -5.68 -8.26 13.34
N PHE A 86 -5.89 -8.57 12.05
CA PHE A 86 -5.72 -9.93 11.54
C PHE A 86 -4.25 -10.38 11.50
N GLY A 87 -3.30 -9.46 11.40
CA GLY A 87 -1.85 -9.71 11.44
C GLY A 87 -1.37 -10.23 12.78
N ASP A 88 -1.93 -9.71 13.87
CA ASP A 88 -1.62 -10.16 15.22
C ASP A 88 -2.30 -11.50 15.55
N LEU A 89 -3.43 -11.82 14.91
CA LEU A 89 -4.18 -13.08 15.12
C LEU A 89 -3.70 -14.26 14.24
N LEU A 90 -3.51 -14.03 12.94
CA LEU A 90 -3.25 -15.08 11.93
C LEU A 90 -1.76 -15.18 11.54
N GLY A 91 -0.94 -14.24 12.01
CA GLY A 91 0.49 -14.20 11.81
C GLY A 91 0.94 -13.30 10.64
N ARG A 92 2.01 -12.53 10.88
CA ARG A 92 2.52 -11.48 9.98
C ARG A 92 2.86 -11.94 8.57
N LYS A 93 3.41 -13.16 8.40
CA LYS A 93 3.77 -13.68 7.07
C LYS A 93 2.56 -13.89 6.17
N LYS A 94 1.46 -14.44 6.72
CA LYS A 94 0.24 -14.74 5.96
C LYS A 94 -0.43 -13.44 5.51
N MET A 95 -0.49 -12.46 6.40
CA MET A 95 -1.05 -11.14 6.09
C MET A 95 -0.21 -10.37 5.08
N PHE A 96 1.12 -10.48 5.15
CA PHE A 96 2.00 -9.88 4.15
C PHE A 96 1.74 -10.45 2.74
N THR A 97 1.63 -11.78 2.61
CA THR A 97 1.27 -12.41 1.33
C THR A 97 -0.13 -12.02 0.86
N LEU A 98 -1.11 -11.96 1.77
CA LEU A 98 -2.47 -11.54 1.44
C LEU A 98 -2.52 -10.10 0.92
N SER A 99 -1.77 -9.18 1.52
CA SER A 99 -1.69 -7.79 1.08
C SER A 99 -1.16 -7.68 -0.35
N ILE A 100 -0.05 -8.37 -0.65
CA ILE A 100 0.51 -8.42 -2.01
C ILE A 100 -0.50 -9.02 -2.99
N PHE A 101 -1.20 -10.09 -2.60
CA PHE A 101 -2.20 -10.71 -3.45
C PHE A 101 -3.38 -9.77 -3.75
N MET A 102 -3.84 -9.01 -2.75
CA MET A 102 -4.90 -8.01 -2.93
C MET A 102 -4.48 -6.82 -3.81
N MET A 103 -3.19 -6.53 -3.93
CA MET A 103 -2.67 -5.55 -4.90
C MET A 103 -2.54 -6.13 -6.31
N ALA A 104 -2.03 -7.37 -6.42
CA ALA A 104 -1.79 -8.03 -7.69
C ALA A 104 -3.08 -8.37 -8.47
N VAL A 105 -4.18 -8.70 -7.77
CA VAL A 105 -5.42 -9.11 -8.44
C VAL A 105 -6.10 -7.94 -9.18
N PRO A 106 -6.37 -6.77 -8.56
CA PRO A 106 -6.98 -5.64 -9.26
C PRO A 106 -6.10 -5.10 -10.39
N THR A 107 -4.79 -5.08 -10.21
CA THR A 107 -3.84 -4.62 -11.24
C THR A 107 -3.83 -5.56 -12.45
N LEU A 108 -3.91 -6.87 -12.23
CA LEU A 108 -4.08 -7.85 -13.31
C LEU A 108 -5.40 -7.64 -14.05
N ILE A 109 -6.51 -7.41 -13.34
CA ILE A 109 -7.82 -7.15 -13.96
C ILE A 109 -7.77 -5.87 -14.79
N MET A 110 -7.15 -4.80 -14.28
CA MET A 110 -6.96 -3.55 -15.02
C MET A 110 -6.12 -3.75 -16.29
N GLY A 111 -5.12 -4.62 -16.27
CA GLY A 111 -4.32 -4.95 -17.45
C GLY A 111 -5.03 -5.86 -18.47
N LEU A 112 -6.11 -6.53 -18.08
CA LEU A 112 -6.90 -7.40 -18.96
C LEU A 112 -8.09 -6.67 -19.61
N LEU A 113 -8.47 -5.50 -19.11
CA LEU A 113 -9.48 -4.60 -19.69
C LEU A 113 -8.90 -3.79 -20.86
#